data_AF-A0A2W0DMY3-F1
#
_entry.id   AF-A0A2W0DMY3-F1
#
_cell.length_a   1.000
_cell.length_b   1.000
_cell.length_c   1.000
_cell.angle_alpha   90.00
_cell.angle_beta   90.00
_cell.angle_gamma   90.00
#
_symmetry.space_group_name_H-M   'P 1'
#
loop_
_entity.id
_entity.type
_entity.pdbx_description
1 polymer ?
#
loop_
_entity_poly.entity_id
_entity_poly.type
_entity_poly.pdbx_seq_one_letter_code
_entity_poly.pdbx_strand_id
1 'polypeptide(L)'
;MSNTIYMKQVTFTVAAHDYATQLSSVALTPNTTTATWAGFNGATQKNTAAADWSADLTFGQDWSADGFSRYLYENEGEEVEVVFAPKSGGPTFTATVTLTPGSVGGATNTYVESTVSLPVNGKPELSTAA
;
A
#
# COMPACT_ATOMS: atom_id res chain seq x y z
N MET A 1 9.84 20.64 -16.08
CA MET A 1 9.94 19.37 -16.85
C MET A 1 9.25 18.30 -16.02
N SER A 2 8.29 17.56 -16.60
CA SER A 2 7.68 16.43 -15.88
C SER A 2 8.71 15.30 -15.79
N ASN A 3 9.01 14.82 -14.57
CA ASN A 3 9.95 13.73 -14.33
C ASN A 3 9.16 12.47 -13.95
N THR A 4 8.63 11.79 -14.96
CA THR A 4 7.90 10.53 -14.75
C THR A 4 8.85 9.46 -14.23
N ILE A 5 8.48 8.77 -13.15
CA ILE A 5 9.29 7.73 -12.52
C ILE A 5 9.08 6.40 -13.25
N TYR A 6 10.18 5.67 -13.47
CA TYR A 6 10.16 4.27 -13.89
C TYR A 6 10.65 3.39 -12.72
N MET A 7 9.77 2.55 -12.19
CA MET A 7 9.98 1.76 -10.96
C MET A 7 10.91 0.55 -11.19
N LYS A 8 12.20 0.80 -11.41
CA LYS A 8 13.23 -0.26 -11.59
C LYS A 8 14.07 -0.53 -10.35
N GLN A 9 14.16 0.43 -9.43
CA GLN A 9 14.94 0.33 -8.19
C GLN A 9 14.04 0.75 -7.04
N VAL A 10 13.06 -0.10 -6.75
CA VAL A 10 12.08 0.10 -5.68
C VAL A 10 12.61 -0.54 -4.41
N THR A 11 12.38 0.10 -3.27
CA THR A 11 12.55 -0.53 -1.95
C THR A 11 11.22 -0.51 -1.22
N PHE A 12 10.88 -1.61 -0.57
CA PHE A 12 9.65 -1.74 0.21
C PHE A 12 9.98 -2.50 1.49
N THR A 13 10.16 -1.77 2.58
CA THR A 13 10.51 -2.37 3.85
C THR A 13 9.32 -2.42 4.79
N VAL A 14 9.19 -3.55 5.50
CA VAL A 14 8.20 -3.77 6.56
C VAL A 14 8.97 -4.26 7.77
N ALA A 15 8.83 -3.57 8.92
CA ALA A 15 9.57 -3.91 10.14
C ALA A 15 11.09 -4.14 9.91
N ALA A 16 11.72 -3.29 9.09
CA ALA A 16 13.12 -3.34 8.67
C ALA A 16 13.55 -4.49 7.74
N HIS A 17 12.63 -5.34 7.28
CA HIS A 17 12.91 -6.33 6.23
C HIS A 17 12.48 -5.80 4.86
N ASP A 18 13.33 -5.92 3.83
CA ASP A 18 13.02 -5.51 2.46
C ASP A 18 12.36 -6.64 1.67
N TYR A 19 11.11 -6.44 1.29
CA TYR A 19 10.34 -7.40 0.51
C TYR A 19 10.26 -7.03 -0.97
N ALA A 20 10.91 -5.95 -1.43
CA ALA A 20 10.73 -5.43 -2.80
C ALA A 20 10.91 -6.45 -3.93
N THR A 21 11.71 -7.49 -3.73
CA THR A 21 11.93 -8.57 -4.71
C THR A 21 10.74 -9.51 -4.89
N GLN A 22 9.83 -9.57 -3.92
CA GLN A 22 8.62 -10.40 -3.93
C GLN A 22 7.40 -9.65 -4.48
N LEU A 23 7.47 -8.31 -4.56
CA LEU A 23 6.38 -7.46 -5.02
C LEU A 23 6.49 -7.14 -6.52
N SER A 24 5.35 -7.14 -7.21
CA SER A 24 5.20 -6.69 -8.60
C SER A 24 4.50 -5.33 -8.70
N SER A 25 3.79 -4.91 -7.65
CA SER A 25 3.11 -3.61 -7.58
C SER A 25 3.02 -3.10 -6.14
N VAL A 26 3.16 -1.78 -5.97
CA VAL A 26 2.89 -1.04 -4.73
C VAL A 26 2.18 0.26 -5.10
N ALA A 27 0.99 0.49 -4.55
CA ALA A 27 0.25 1.73 -4.72
C ALA A 27 -0.28 2.23 -3.37
N LEU A 28 -0.07 3.52 -3.08
CA LEU A 28 -0.72 4.20 -1.95
C LEU A 28 -1.93 4.94 -2.51
N THR A 29 -3.13 4.45 -2.20
CA THR A 29 -4.38 4.93 -2.79
C THR A 29 -5.14 5.79 -1.78
N PRO A 30 -5.40 7.08 -2.07
CA PRO A 30 -6.27 7.92 -1.26
C PRO A 30 -7.75 7.63 -1.55
N ASN A 31 -8.51 7.35 -0.51
CA ASN A 31 -9.96 7.16 -0.52
C ASN A 31 -10.62 8.37 0.15
N THR A 32 -11.35 9.16 -0.62
CA THR A 32 -12.06 10.34 -0.08
C THR A 32 -13.56 10.14 -0.16
N THR A 33 -14.25 10.25 0.98
CA THR A 33 -15.70 10.30 1.03
C THR A 33 -16.15 11.75 1.13
N THR A 34 -16.98 12.19 0.16
CA THR A 34 -17.58 13.53 0.19
C THR A 34 -19.06 13.41 0.54
N ALA A 35 -19.43 13.91 1.72
CA ALA A 35 -20.82 14.06 2.10
C ALA A 35 -21.44 15.22 1.30
N THR A 36 -22.49 14.94 0.54
CA THR A 36 -23.26 15.96 -0.18
C THR A 36 -24.63 16.08 0.45
N TRP A 37 -24.95 17.25 0.99
CA TRP A 37 -26.29 17.59 1.44
C TRP A 37 -27.02 18.37 0.36
N ALA A 38 -28.24 17.95 0.03
CA ALA A 38 -29.13 18.63 -0.89
C ALA A 38 -30.30 19.25 -0.11
N GLY A 39 -30.38 20.58 -0.15
CA GLY A 39 -31.46 21.37 0.42
C GLY A 39 -32.55 21.72 -0.61
N PHE A 40 -33.65 22.29 -0.11
CA PHE A 40 -34.70 22.83 -0.96
C PHE A 40 -34.19 23.96 -1.86
N ASN A 41 -34.86 24.16 -3.01
CA ASN A 41 -34.50 25.15 -4.03
C ASN A 41 -33.10 24.95 -4.66
N GLY A 42 -32.58 23.71 -4.65
CA GLY A 42 -31.34 23.36 -5.34
C GLY A 42 -30.06 23.73 -4.58
N ALA A 43 -30.17 24.17 -3.32
CA ALA A 43 -29.01 24.39 -2.47
C ALA A 43 -28.24 23.07 -2.28
N THR A 44 -26.94 23.08 -2.55
CA THR A 44 -26.06 21.92 -2.30
C THR A 44 -24.89 22.34 -1.45
N GLN A 45 -24.59 21.54 -0.42
CA GLN A 45 -23.42 21.70 0.43
C GLN A 45 -22.58 20.43 0.33
N LYS A 46 -21.28 20.57 0.16
CA LYS A 46 -20.34 19.45 0.12
C LYS A 46 -19.34 19.58 1.26
N ASN A 47 -19.13 18.50 1.99
CA ASN A 47 -18.08 18.39 2.98
C ASN A 47 -17.25 17.14 2.69
N THR A 48 -15.94 17.30 2.49
CA THR A 48 -15.03 16.21 2.17
C THR A 48 -14.27 15.85 3.44
N ALA A 49 -14.36 14.60 3.87
CA ALA A 49 -13.56 14.09 4.98
C ALA A 49 -12.08 14.04 4.61
N ALA A 50 -11.20 13.91 5.62
CA ALA A 50 -9.80 13.57 5.36
C ALA A 50 -9.74 12.26 4.55
N ALA A 51 -8.78 12.16 3.64
CA ALA A 51 -8.60 10.94 2.86
C ALA A 51 -8.10 9.81 3.76
N ASP A 52 -8.80 8.68 3.76
CA ASP A 52 -8.26 7.41 4.24
C ASP A 52 -7.30 6.88 3.18
N TRP A 53 -6.27 6.13 3.58
CA TRP A 53 -5.29 5.59 2.63
C TRP A 53 -5.26 4.07 2.71
N SER A 54 -5.01 3.42 1.57
CA SER A 54 -4.68 1.99 1.50
C SER A 54 -3.35 1.80 0.79
N ALA A 55 -2.57 0.82 1.25
CA ALA A 55 -1.42 0.31 0.53
C ALA A 55 -1.84 -0.96 -0.22
N ASP A 56 -2.04 -0.83 -1.53
CA ASP A 56 -2.44 -1.90 -2.41
C ASP A 56 -1.19 -2.55 -3.00
N LEU A 57 -0.98 -3.83 -2.69
CA LEU A 57 0.23 -4.57 -3.04
C LEU A 57 -0.14 -5.79 -3.87
N THR A 58 0.65 -6.07 -4.90
CA THR A 58 0.63 -7.37 -5.60
C THR A 58 1.98 -8.04 -5.42
N PHE A 59 1.98 -9.31 -5.04
CA PHE A 59 3.20 -10.08 -4.77
C PHE A 59 3.05 -11.55 -5.18
N GLY A 60 4.19 -12.18 -5.48
CA GLY A 60 4.26 -13.63 -5.64
C GLY A 60 4.13 -14.31 -4.28
N GLN A 61 3.34 -15.38 -4.19
CA GLN A 61 3.15 -16.09 -2.94
C GLN A 61 4.45 -16.79 -2.51
N ASP A 62 5.01 -16.38 -1.37
CA ASP A 62 6.17 -16.98 -0.74
C ASP A 62 5.84 -17.36 0.71
N TRP A 63 5.86 -18.68 0.95
CA TRP A 63 5.54 -19.31 2.24
C TRP A 63 6.80 -19.75 3.00
N SER A 64 7.99 -19.39 2.52
CA SER A 64 9.24 -19.58 3.25
C SER A 64 9.29 -18.73 4.52
N ALA A 65 10.31 -18.92 5.36
CA ALA A 65 10.45 -18.17 6.62
C ALA A 65 10.58 -16.65 6.41
N ASP A 66 11.20 -16.23 5.32
CA ASP A 66 11.37 -14.82 4.93
C ASP A 66 10.32 -14.38 3.88
N GLY A 67 9.28 -15.21 3.68
CA GLY A 67 8.25 -14.98 2.69
C GLY A 67 7.23 -13.95 3.17
N PHE A 68 6.90 -12.97 2.32
CA PHE A 68 5.95 -11.92 2.64
C PHE A 68 4.55 -12.48 2.91
N SER A 69 4.14 -13.54 2.19
CA SER A 69 2.82 -14.17 2.40
C SER A 69 2.70 -14.79 3.78
N ARG A 70 3.77 -15.43 4.25
CA ARG A 70 3.84 -15.97 5.61
C ARG A 70 3.84 -14.86 6.65
N TYR A 71 4.63 -13.80 6.43
CA TYR A 71 4.69 -12.66 7.35
C TYR A 71 3.32 -12.00 7.55
N LEU A 72 2.58 -11.75 6.45
CA LEU A 72 1.22 -11.18 6.51
C LEU A 72 0.24 -12.11 7.23
N TYR A 73 0.40 -13.42 7.08
CA TYR A 73 -0.46 -14.40 7.73
C TYR A 73 -0.19 -14.52 9.23
N GLU A 74 1.07 -14.52 9.66
CA GLU A 74 1.44 -14.68 11.07
C GLU A 74 1.17 -13.42 11.91
N ASN A 75 1.21 -12.24 11.30
CA ASN A 75 1.06 -10.95 11.97
C ASN A 75 -0.26 -10.24 11.59
N GLU A 76 -1.29 -11.00 11.22
CA GLU A 76 -2.60 -10.46 10.83
C GLU A 76 -3.18 -9.54 11.93
N GLY A 77 -3.63 -8.35 11.52
CA GLY A 77 -4.22 -7.35 12.40
C GLY A 77 -3.22 -6.48 13.16
N GLU A 78 -1.92 -6.76 13.09
CA GLU A 78 -0.91 -5.90 13.69
C GLU A 78 -0.69 -4.62 12.87
N GLU A 79 -0.41 -3.52 13.56
CA GLU A 79 0.00 -2.26 12.93
C GLU A 79 1.52 -2.21 12.83
N VAL A 80 2.04 -2.09 11.61
CA VAL A 80 3.48 -2.02 11.35
C VAL A 80 3.82 -0.83 10.48
N GLU A 81 5.01 -0.28 10.69
CA GLU A 81 5.54 0.76 9.82
C GLU A 81 6.08 0.14 8.52
N VAL A 82 5.68 0.75 7.42
CA VAL A 82 6.12 0.43 6.06
C VAL A 82 6.80 1.64 5.46
N VAL A 83 7.93 1.39 4.80
CA VAL A 83 8.68 2.42 4.07
C VAL A 83 8.77 2.03 2.61
N PHE A 84 8.20 2.88 1.75
CA PHE A 84 8.15 2.68 0.32
C PHE A 84 8.94 3.78 -0.40
N ALA A 85 9.95 3.38 -1.18
CA ALA A 85 10.65 4.28 -2.09
C ALA A 85 10.46 3.77 -3.54
N PRO A 86 9.66 4.44 -4.38
CA PRO A 86 9.44 4.03 -5.77
C PRO A 86 10.68 4.16 -6.66
N LYS A 87 11.70 4.89 -6.20
CA LYS A 87 13.02 4.99 -6.81
C LYS A 87 14.06 5.20 -5.72
N SER A 88 15.10 4.36 -5.69
CA SER A 88 16.26 4.53 -4.81
C SER A 88 16.87 5.92 -4.96
N GLY A 89 17.14 6.59 -3.83
CA GLY A 89 17.60 7.98 -3.78
C GLY A 89 16.53 9.03 -4.14
N GLY A 90 15.26 8.62 -4.27
CA GLY A 90 14.11 9.48 -4.52
C GLY A 90 13.24 9.74 -3.28
N PRO A 91 12.04 10.30 -3.46
CA PRO A 91 11.09 10.48 -2.37
C PRO A 91 10.75 9.14 -1.71
N THR A 92 10.63 9.16 -0.39
CA THR A 92 10.27 8.01 0.43
C THR A 92 8.95 8.28 1.12
N PHE A 93 8.08 7.28 1.16
CA PHE A 93 6.78 7.31 1.82
C PHE A 93 6.80 6.38 3.02
N THR A 94 6.52 6.92 4.20
CA THR A 94 6.37 6.13 5.43
C THR A 94 4.91 6.10 5.85
N ALA A 95 4.40 4.91 6.16
CA ALA A 95 3.01 4.72 6.57
C ALA A 95 2.93 3.61 7.62
N THR A 96 2.09 3.81 8.64
CA THR A 96 1.68 2.73 9.55
C THR A 96 0.51 2.01 8.90
N VAL A 97 0.63 0.70 8.64
CA VAL A 97 -0.40 -0.10 7.99
C VAL A 97 -0.83 -1.25 8.87
N THR A 98 -2.12 -1.61 8.79
CA THR A 98 -2.62 -2.84 9.40
C THR A 98 -2.38 -4.01 8.44
N LEU A 99 -1.73 -5.06 8.94
CA LEU A 99 -1.42 -6.25 8.16
C LEU A 99 -2.67 -7.10 7.91
N THR A 100 -2.89 -7.44 6.64
CA THR A 100 -3.98 -8.30 6.20
C THR A 100 -3.41 -9.44 5.36
N PRO A 101 -3.78 -10.70 5.61
CA PRO A 101 -3.30 -11.82 4.82
C PRO A 101 -3.81 -11.76 3.38
N GLY A 102 -2.96 -12.23 2.46
CA GLY A 102 -3.33 -12.46 1.07
C GLY A 102 -4.08 -13.78 0.87
N SER A 103 -4.64 -13.95 -0.32
CA SER A 103 -5.14 -15.23 -0.79
C SER A 103 -4.04 -16.32 -0.79
N VAL A 104 -4.45 -17.57 -0.55
CA VAL A 104 -3.57 -18.75 -0.58
C VAL A 104 -3.91 -19.62 -1.78
N GLY A 105 -2.92 -19.94 -2.60
CA GLY A 105 -3.07 -20.76 -3.81
C GLY A 105 -3.51 -19.98 -5.04
N GLY A 106 -3.69 -20.70 -6.16
CA GLY A 106 -4.01 -20.13 -7.47
C GLY A 106 -4.16 -21.19 -8.56
N ALA A 107 -4.16 -20.78 -9.83
CA ALA A 107 -4.28 -21.67 -10.97
C ALA A 107 -2.98 -22.47 -11.23
N THR A 108 -3.12 -23.66 -11.83
CA THR A 108 -1.98 -24.44 -12.32
C THR A 108 -1.34 -23.74 -13.54
N ASN A 109 -0.03 -23.94 -13.73
CA ASN A 109 0.77 -23.36 -14.84
C ASN A 109 0.92 -21.83 -14.84
N THR A 110 0.68 -21.17 -13.71
CA THR A 110 0.93 -19.73 -13.54
C THR A 110 1.73 -19.48 -12.26
N TYR A 111 2.51 -18.40 -12.22
CA TYR A 111 3.02 -17.91 -10.94
C TYR A 111 1.83 -17.57 -10.05
N VAL A 112 1.89 -18.03 -8.82
CA VAL A 112 0.81 -17.81 -7.86
C VAL A 112 1.03 -16.42 -7.27
N GLU A 113 0.15 -15.49 -7.62
CA GLU A 113 0.17 -14.12 -7.12
C GLU A 113 -0.96 -13.90 -6.11
N SER A 114 -0.77 -12.92 -5.24
CA SER A 114 -1.81 -12.42 -4.35
C SER A 114 -1.84 -10.90 -4.38
N THR A 115 -3.02 -10.34 -4.13
CA THR A 115 -3.23 -8.90 -3.98
C THR A 115 -3.85 -8.64 -2.62
N VAL A 116 -3.28 -7.70 -1.88
CA VAL A 116 -3.78 -7.24 -0.59
C VAL A 116 -3.98 -5.74 -0.60
N SER A 117 -4.95 -5.28 0.17
CA SER A 117 -5.15 -3.87 0.47
C SER A 117 -4.93 -3.71 1.97
N LEU A 118 -3.83 -3.06 2.35
CA LEU A 118 -3.49 -2.81 3.74
C LEU A 118 -4.02 -1.43 4.13
N PRO A 119 -4.96 -1.32 5.09
CA PRO A 119 -5.42 -0.02 5.58
C PRO A 119 -4.25 0.75 6.18
N VAL A 120 -4.06 2.00 5.77
CA VAL A 120 -3.07 2.91 6.34
C VAL A 120 -3.74 3.69 7.47
N ASN A 121 -3.12 3.69 8.64
CA ASN A 121 -3.54 4.52 9.74
C ASN A 121 -3.06 5.96 9.50
N GLY A 122 -3.98 6.83 9.09
CA GLY A 122 -3.70 8.22 8.76
C GLY A 122 -3.21 8.44 7.33
N LYS A 123 -2.31 9.41 7.15
CA LYS A 123 -1.78 9.80 5.84
C LYS A 123 -0.30 9.38 5.74
N PRO A 124 0.13 8.76 4.63
CA PRO A 124 1.55 8.51 4.38
C PRO A 124 2.37 9.79 4.45
N GLU A 125 3.46 9.74 5.20
CA GLU A 125 4.42 10.84 5.32
C GLU A 125 5.40 10.81 4.15
N LEU A 126 5.51 11.93 3.44
CA LEU A 126 6.46 12.11 2.36
C LEU A 126 7.75 12.71 2.90
N SER A 127 8.84 11.96 2.79
CA SER A 127 10.20 12.46 3.00
C SER A 127 10.89 12.65 1.66
N THR A 128 11.42 13.84 1.41
CA THR A 128 12.30 14.08 0.26
C THR A 128 13.70 13.61 0.66
N ALA A 129 14.20 12.52 0.07
CA ALA A 129 15.61 12.18 0.20
C ALA A 129 16.47 13.38 -0.23
N ALA A 130 17.46 13.72 0.58
CA ALA A 130 18.36 14.86 0.39
C ALA A 130 19.24 14.71 -0.86
#